data_AF-A0A2V8XWI3-F1
#
_entry.id   AF-A0A2V8XWI3-F1
#
_cell.length_a   1.000
_cell.length_b   1.000
_cell.length_c   1.000
_cell.angle_alpha   90.00
_cell.angle_beta   90.00
_cell.angle_gamma   90.00
#
_symmetry.space_group_name_H-M   'P 1'
#
loop_
_entity.id
_entity.type
_entity.pdbx_description
1 polymer ?
#
loop_
_entity_poly.entity_id
_entity_poly.type
_entity_poly.pdbx_seq_one_letter_code
_entity_poly.pdbx_strand_id
1 'polypeptide(L)'
;MIGSGIKRGTAELAVLSVLQEGPLHGYELARRIEQQTNGALHFTLAALYPMLYRMEQQRWIRGSWETSRNGRRRRCYRLTPGGKKKLAPLRREWAELFRALHRLTKVAHA
;
A
#
# COMPACT_ATOMS: atom_id res chain seq x y z
N MET A 1 -13.61 -10.94 16.47
CA MET A 1 -12.96 -9.62 16.40
C MET A 1 -12.44 -9.40 14.98
N ILE A 2 -12.97 -8.41 14.26
CA ILE A 2 -12.40 -7.97 12.97
C ILE A 2 -11.08 -7.26 13.30
N GLY A 3 -10.02 -8.06 13.44
CA GLY A 3 -8.76 -7.66 14.05
C GLY A 3 -7.93 -6.72 13.18
N SER A 4 -6.96 -6.06 13.81
CA SER A 4 -5.96 -5.16 13.21
C SER A 4 -5.26 -5.71 11.94
N GLY A 5 -5.30 -7.04 11.73
CA GLY A 5 -4.83 -7.73 10.53
C GLY A 5 -5.54 -7.29 9.25
N ILE A 6 -6.86 -7.03 9.27
CA ILE A 6 -7.60 -6.57 8.08
C ILE A 6 -7.14 -5.16 7.71
N LYS A 7 -7.12 -4.22 8.67
CA LYS A 7 -6.62 -2.85 8.43
C LYS A 7 -5.18 -2.85 7.89
N ARG A 8 -4.33 -3.73 8.43
CA ARG A 8 -2.94 -3.90 7.97
C ARG A 8 -2.86 -4.44 6.54
N GLY A 9 -3.63 -5.48 6.23
CA GLY A 9 -3.70 -6.07 4.90
C GLY A 9 -4.23 -5.10 3.83
N THR A 10 -5.15 -4.19 4.19
CA THR A 10 -5.62 -3.13 3.27
C THR A 10 -4.50 -2.16 2.91
N ALA A 11 -3.77 -1.73 3.93
CA ALA A 11 -2.73 -0.71 3.77
C ALA A 11 -1.52 -1.24 2.97
N GLU A 12 -1.10 -2.47 3.24
CA GLU A 12 -0.05 -3.15 2.49
C GLU A 12 -0.48 -3.38 1.03
N LEU A 13 -1.73 -3.78 0.79
CA LEU A 13 -2.29 -3.92 -0.56
C LEU A 13 -2.27 -2.59 -1.33
N ALA A 14 -2.67 -1.49 -0.69
CA ALA A 14 -2.68 -0.16 -1.32
C ALA A 14 -1.27 0.27 -1.73
N VAL A 15 -0.29 0.16 -0.82
CA VAL A 15 1.11 0.50 -1.11
C VAL A 15 1.70 -0.36 -2.23
N LEU A 16 1.53 -1.68 -2.16
CA LEU A 16 2.07 -2.58 -3.18
C LEU A 16 1.41 -2.35 -4.56
N SER A 17 0.12 -2.01 -4.58
CA SER A 17 -0.60 -1.72 -5.82
C SER A 17 -0.08 -0.44 -6.49
N VAL A 18 0.10 0.63 -5.72
CA VAL A 18 0.66 1.88 -6.27
C VAL A 18 2.11 1.71 -6.72
N LEU A 19 2.95 1.03 -5.93
CA LEU A 19 4.35 0.78 -6.29
C LEU A 19 4.51 -0.22 -7.47
N GLN A 20 3.43 -0.91 -7.86
CA GLN A 20 3.42 -1.71 -9.09
C GLN A 20 3.50 -0.83 -10.34
N GLU A 21 2.97 0.40 -10.29
CA GLU A 21 3.01 1.37 -11.38
C GLU A 21 4.40 1.99 -11.56
N GLY A 22 5.17 2.10 -10.47
CA GLY A 22 6.52 2.66 -10.50
C GLY A 22 7.08 3.01 -9.13
N PRO A 23 8.38 3.29 -9.03
CA PRO A 23 9.00 3.75 -7.79
C PRO A 23 8.52 5.17 -7.42
N LEU A 24 8.32 5.43 -6.13
CA LEU A 24 7.85 6.71 -5.60
C LEU A 24 8.53 7.09 -4.29
N HIS A 25 8.66 8.39 -4.03
CA HIS A 25 9.03 8.85 -2.70
C HIS A 25 7.88 8.64 -1.70
N GLY A 26 8.21 8.49 -0.41
CA GLY A 26 7.22 8.18 0.63
C GLY A 26 6.02 9.15 0.67
N TYR A 27 6.26 10.45 0.48
CA TYR A 27 5.18 11.45 0.42
C TYR A 27 4.33 11.31 -0.85
N GLU A 28 4.95 11.08 -2.01
CA GLU A 28 4.25 10.92 -3.29
C GLU A 28 3.39 9.65 -3.29
N LEU A 29 3.89 8.57 -2.66
CA LEU A 29 3.16 7.35 -2.43
C LEU A 29 1.88 7.60 -1.61
N ALA A 30 2.00 8.31 -0.48
CA ALA A 30 0.84 8.67 0.35
C ALA A 30 -0.21 9.44 -0.45
N ARG A 31 0.25 10.48 -1.16
CA ARG A 31 -0.60 11.31 -2.00
C ARG A 31 -1.26 10.54 -3.15
N ARG A 32 -0.53 9.65 -3.81
CA ARG A 32 -1.07 8.87 -4.92
C ARG A 32 -2.19 7.94 -4.45
N ILE A 33 -2.02 7.30 -3.30
CA ILE A 33 -3.06 6.46 -2.71
C ILE A 33 -4.30 7.27 -2.37
N GLU A 34 -4.13 8.43 -1.72
CA GLU A 34 -5.25 9.32 -1.39
C GLU A 34 -5.99 9.78 -2.64
N GLN A 35 -5.27 10.16 -3.70
CA GLN A 35 -5.86 10.59 -4.97
C GLN A 35 -6.62 9.47 -5.68
N GLN A 36 -6.04 8.27 -5.81
CA GLN A 36 -6.68 7.13 -6.49
C GLN A 36 -7.88 6.58 -5.73
N THR A 37 -8.01 6.90 -4.44
CA THR A 37 -9.12 6.45 -3.59
C THR A 37 -10.12 7.55 -3.29
N ASN A 38 -10.02 8.70 -3.95
CA ASN A 38 -10.84 9.89 -3.70
C ASN A 38 -10.91 10.27 -2.21
N GLY A 39 -9.78 10.14 -1.50
CA GLY A 39 -9.68 10.44 -0.06
C GLY A 39 -10.14 9.32 0.87
N ALA A 40 -10.66 8.21 0.36
CA ALA A 40 -11.12 7.10 1.21
C ALA A 40 -9.97 6.42 1.97
N LEU A 41 -8.75 6.42 1.42
CA LEU A 41 -7.54 6.01 2.14
C LEU A 41 -6.60 7.19 2.32
N HIS A 42 -6.42 7.59 3.58
CA HIS A 42 -5.48 8.65 3.97
C HIS A 42 -4.40 8.10 4.90
N PHE A 43 -3.13 8.29 4.52
CA PHE A 43 -1.97 7.88 5.31
C PHE A 43 -1.27 9.09 5.91
N THR A 44 -1.28 9.20 7.23
CA THR A 44 -0.37 10.13 7.91
C THR A 44 1.08 9.64 7.73
N LEU A 45 2.02 10.57 7.60
CA LEU A 45 3.44 10.21 7.47
C LEU A 45 3.93 9.39 8.67
N ALA A 46 3.44 9.71 9.87
CA ALA A 46 3.76 8.98 11.10
C ALA A 46 3.30 7.51 11.07
N ALA A 47 2.19 7.20 10.38
CA ALA A 47 1.71 5.83 10.21
C ALA A 47 2.38 5.12 9.01
N LEU A 48 2.64 5.87 7.94
CA LEU A 48 3.19 5.34 6.70
C LEU A 48 4.61 4.80 6.89
N TYR A 49 5.51 5.58 7.50
CA TYR A 49 6.92 5.18 7.56
C TYR A 49 7.19 3.91 8.37
N PRO A 50 6.58 3.68 9.55
CA PRO A 50 6.69 2.40 10.24
C PRO A 50 6.14 1.23 9.43
N MET A 51 5.10 1.44 8.62
CA MET A 51 4.59 0.42 7.71
C MET A 51 5.59 0.11 6.59
N LEU A 52 6.12 1.13 5.92
CA LEU A 52 7.12 0.97 4.87
C LEU A 52 8.36 0.24 5.40
N TYR A 53 8.81 0.59 6.59
CA TYR A 53 9.92 -0.11 7.26
C TYR A 53 9.64 -1.61 7.42
N ARG A 54 8.44 -1.98 7.91
CA ARG A 54 8.05 -3.40 8.02
C ARG A 54 7.99 -4.09 6.66
N MET A 55 7.47 -3.42 5.63
CA MET A 55 7.41 -3.97 4.27
C MET A 55 8.81 -4.16 3.65
N GLU A 56 9.78 -3.29 3.99
CA GLU A 56 11.19 -3.48 3.63
C GLU A 56 11.79 -4.70 4.36
N GLN A 57 11.51 -4.88 5.66
CA GLN A 57 11.96 -6.07 6.42
C GLN A 57 11.41 -7.37 5.82
N GLN A 58 10.17 -7.35 5.34
CA GLN A 58 9.55 -8.47 4.61
C GLN A 58 10.05 -8.62 3.17
N ARG A 59 10.95 -7.74 2.72
CA ARG A 59 11.50 -7.67 1.36
C ARG A 59 10.44 -7.49 0.27
N TRP A 60 9.29 -6.93 0.60
CA TRP A 60 8.23 -6.64 -0.39
C TRP A 60 8.51 -5.37 -1.17
N ILE A 61 9.15 -4.41 -0.52
CA ILE A 61 9.62 -3.16 -1.13
C ILE A 61 11.10 -2.97 -0.82
N ARG A 62 11.76 -2.10 -1.58
CA ARG A 62 13.14 -1.67 -1.32
C ARG A 62 13.21 -0.16 -1.36
N GLY A 63 13.76 0.44 -0.31
CA GLY A 63 14.10 1.86 -0.25
C GLY A 63 15.51 2.14 -0.77
N SER A 64 15.67 3.19 -1.55
CA SER A 64 16.94 3.81 -1.94
C SER A 64 16.94 5.28 -1.56
N TRP A 65 18.09 5.79 -1.11
CA TRP A 65 18.27 7.22 -0.93
C TRP A 65 18.63 7.85 -2.26
N GLU A 66 17.84 8.82 -2.70
CA GLU A 66 18.07 9.58 -3.92
C GLU A 66 18.28 11.04 -3.57
N THR A 67 19.24 11.67 -4.24
CA THR A 67 19.55 13.09 -4.06
C THR A 67 18.74 13.88 -5.07
N SER A 68 17.86 14.75 -4.57
CA SER A 68 17.13 15.71 -5.39
C SER A 68 18.07 16.74 -6.00
N ARG A 69 17.64 17.43 -7.06
CA ARG A 69 18.39 18.51 -7.73
C ARG A 69 18.86 19.63 -6.79
N ASN A 70 18.19 19.80 -5.65
CA ASN A 70 18.53 20.78 -4.62
C ASN A 70 19.38 20.20 -3.48
N GLY A 71 20.01 19.04 -3.65
CA GLY A 71 20.89 18.41 -2.66
C GLY A 71 20.16 17.71 -1.51
N ARG A 72 18.82 17.79 -1.42
CA ARG A 72 18.07 17.09 -0.37
C ARG A 72 17.95 15.60 -0.69
N ARG A 73 18.34 14.75 0.26
CA ARG A 73 18.15 13.30 0.16
C ARG A 73 16.71 12.93 0.49
N ARG A 74 16.07 12.17 -0.39
CA ARG A 74 14.72 11.62 -0.21
C ARG A 74 14.79 10.11 -0.39
N ARG A 75 13.99 9.39 0.39
CA ARG A 75 13.89 7.94 0.26
C ARG A 75 12.85 7.60 -0.81
N CYS A 76 13.28 6.91 -1.85
CA CYS A 76 12.47 6.38 -2.93
C CYS A 76 12.22 4.89 -2.68
N TYR A 77 11.00 4.42 -2.89
CA TYR A 77 10.61 3.04 -2.66
C TYR A 77 10.22 2.39 -3.98
N ARG A 78 10.65 1.15 -4.21
CA ARG A 78 10.22 0.35 -5.36
C ARG A 78 9.69 -1.01 -4.93
N LEU A 79 8.79 -1.56 -5.74
CA LEU A 79 8.31 -2.93 -5.59
C LEU A 79 9.41 -3.95 -5.95
N THR A 80 9.62 -4.95 -5.10
CA THR A 80 10.57 -6.05 -5.36
C THR A 80 9.86 -7.24 -6.05
N PRO A 81 10.60 -8.25 -6.54
CA PRO A 81 10.00 -9.51 -6.96
C PRO A 81 9.19 -10.19 -5.85
N GLY A 82 9.64 -10.09 -4.59
CA GLY A 82 8.91 -10.61 -3.42
C GLY A 82 7.58 -9.89 -3.20
N GLY A 83 7.56 -8.56 -3.33
CA GLY A 83 6.33 -7.76 -3.25
C GLY A 83 5.36 -8.08 -4.38
N LYS A 84 5.85 -8.25 -5.62
CA LYS A 84 5.03 -8.70 -6.75
C LYS A 84 4.35 -10.05 -6.46
N LYS A 85 5.10 -11.01 -5.90
CA LYS A 85 4.56 -12.32 -5.50
C LYS A 85 3.54 -12.21 -4.37
N LYS A 86 3.74 -11.31 -3.40
CA LYS A 86 2.80 -11.09 -2.28
C LYS A 86 1.52 -10.38 -2.69
N LEU A 87 1.57 -9.54 -3.72
CA LEU A 87 0.43 -8.74 -4.17
C LEU A 87 -0.75 -9.60 -4.67
N ALA A 88 -0.48 -10.68 -5.42
CA ALA A 88 -1.54 -11.55 -5.95
C ALA A 88 -2.37 -12.25 -4.83
N PRO A 89 -1.76 -12.90 -3.82
CA PRO A 89 -2.48 -13.41 -2.66
C PRO A 89 -3.30 -12.36 -1.92
N LEU A 90 -2.74 -11.17 -1.65
CA LEU A 90 -3.47 -10.09 -0.99
C LEU A 90 -4.71 -9.67 -1.80
N ARG A 91 -4.58 -9.50 -3.12
CA ARG A 91 -5.73 -9.18 -3.99
C ARG A 91 -6.82 -10.26 -3.93
N ARG A 92 -6.44 -11.54 -3.90
CA ARG A 92 -7.38 -12.66 -3.79
C ARG A 92 -8.10 -12.65 -2.45
N GLU A 93 -7.37 -12.52 -1.35
CA GLU A 93 -7.94 -12.44 0.01
C GLU A 93 -8.98 -11.32 0.11
N TRP A 94 -8.66 -10.13 -0.43
CA TRP A 94 -9.58 -9.00 -0.44
C TRP A 94 -10.79 -9.20 -1.35
N ALA A 95 -10.59 -9.77 -2.54
CA ALA A 95 -11.70 -10.07 -3.44
C ALA A 95 -12.70 -11.05 -2.81
N GLU A 96 -12.22 -12.09 -2.13
CA GLU A 96 -13.08 -13.04 -1.40
C GLU A 96 -13.82 -12.37 -0.24
N LEU A 97 -13.14 -11.51 0.53
CA LEU A 97 -13.78 -10.76 1.61
C LEU A 97 -14.89 -9.83 1.07
N PHE A 98 -14.63 -9.07 0.01
CA PHE A 98 -15.64 -8.21 -0.59
C PHE A 98 -16.83 -9.00 -1.14
N ARG A 99 -16.59 -10.16 -1.77
CA ARG A 99 -17.66 -11.06 -2.22
C ARG A 99 -18.51 -11.56 -1.05
N ALA A 100 -17.87 -11.99 0.04
CA ALA A 100 -18.56 -12.46 1.24
C ALA A 100 -19.41 -11.34 1.88
N LEU A 101 -18.84 -10.14 2.03
CA LEU A 101 -19.55 -8.98 2.56
C LEU A 101 -20.72 -8.57 1.66
N HIS A 102 -20.52 -8.52 0.35
CA HIS A 102 -21.58 -8.20 -0.61
C HIS A 102 -22.75 -9.18 -0.53
N ARG A 103 -22.49 -10.48 -0.38
CA ARG A 103 -23.55 -11.49 -0.19
C ARG A 103 -24.31 -11.28 1.12
N LEU A 104 -23.61 -10.91 2.19
CA LEU A 104 -24.21 -10.70 3.51
C LEU A 104 -25.05 -9.42 3.58
N THR A 105 -24.50 -8.31 3.08
CA THR A 105 -25.12 -6.98 3.24
C THR A 105 -26.09 -6.63 2.12
N LYS A 106 -26.06 -7.37 0.99
CA LYS A 106 -26.79 -7.06 -0.25
C LYS A 106 -26.52 -5.64 -0.76
N VAL A 107 -25.43 -5.00 -0.34
CA VAL A 107 -25.04 -3.68 -0.80
C VAL A 107 -24.41 -3.84 -2.18
N ALA A 108 -25.19 -3.57 -3.23
CA ALA A 108 -24.66 -3.40 -4.57
C ALA A 108 -23.83 -2.10 -4.60
N HIS A 109 -22.56 -2.19 -4.99
CA HIS A 109 -21.86 -1.00 -5.47
C HIS A 109 -22.42 -0.69 -6.87
N ALA A 110 -23.05 0.48 -6.98
CA ALA A 110 -23.32 1.12 -8.27
C ALA A 110 -22.00 1.65 -8.87
#